data_AF-A0A7S4QWZ6-F1
#
_entry.id   AF-A0A7S4QWZ6-F1
#
_cell.length_a   1.000
_cell.length_b   1.000
_cell.length_c   1.000
_cell.angle_alpha   90.00
_cell.angle_beta   90.00
_cell.angle_gamma   90.00
#
_symmetry.space_group_name_H-M   'P 1'
#
loop_
_entity.id
_entity.type
_entity.pdbx_description
1 polymer ?
#
loop_
_entity_poly.entity_id
_entity_poly.type
_entity_poly.pdbx_seq_one_letter_code
_entity_poly.pdbx_strand_id
1 'polypeptide(L)'
;MDMFAIKYLQTLTDPNVDEIGDYEALVIVQSAGFTEGEVLLYEKLQMTPLLLEQYAKDGGDRARRQMLAMCRSDPELLADVLGYFVVMAAQKSGLEGHVDNESITSDNEAEEILEDIRETLLMARDQGVLPPARIARILAGEGVGQFSSDQPTRFNGSGHSVPLSVALDYVGDILDESSKDISRLRSDVEEYTQLCNSMEAEIDSLLSASALHAPPEDVLKSPLAHVNIEEMYNTVRETIEDTAVYVSNSENIQEEFWRDMNHSEDRFDTIAHYFGKGIMK
;
A
#
# COMPACT_ATOMS: atom_id res chain seq x y z
N MET A 1 -20.34 39.33 12.94
CA MET A 1 -21.05 38.18 12.35
C MET A 1 -22.13 38.74 11.46
N ASP A 2 -21.81 38.87 10.19
CA ASP A 2 -22.56 39.72 9.28
C ASP A 2 -23.90 39.09 8.92
N MET A 3 -24.93 39.94 8.95
CA MET A 3 -26.28 39.70 8.47
C MET A 3 -26.31 39.18 7.01
N PHE A 4 -25.20 39.33 6.28
CA PHE A 4 -24.96 38.71 4.99
C PHE A 4 -24.84 37.18 5.08
N ALA A 5 -24.02 36.59 5.96
CA ALA A 5 -23.87 35.14 6.02
C ALA A 5 -25.20 34.40 6.32
N ILE A 6 -26.03 34.97 7.20
CA ILE A 6 -27.35 34.41 7.56
C ILE A 6 -28.35 34.51 6.39
N LYS A 7 -28.34 35.62 5.66
CA LYS A 7 -29.21 35.82 4.48
C LYS A 7 -28.78 34.96 3.29
N TYR A 8 -27.51 34.59 3.23
CA TYR A 8 -26.94 33.71 2.20
C TYR A 8 -27.17 32.22 2.47
N LEU A 9 -27.17 31.80 3.74
CA LEU A 9 -27.66 30.47 4.15
C LEU A 9 -29.11 30.26 3.71
N GLN A 10 -29.97 31.27 3.88
CA GLN A 10 -31.36 31.20 3.41
C GLN A 10 -31.49 31.06 1.89
N THR A 11 -30.53 31.55 1.10
CA THR A 11 -30.50 31.39 -0.36
C THR A 11 -29.87 30.06 -0.79
N LEU A 12 -28.91 29.52 -0.02
CA LEU A 12 -28.33 28.19 -0.25
C LEU A 12 -29.26 27.02 0.14
N THR A 13 -30.20 27.26 1.07
CA THR A 13 -31.19 26.25 1.50
C THR A 13 -32.49 26.30 0.69
N ASP A 14 -32.67 27.33 -0.16
CA ASP A 14 -33.87 27.51 -0.98
C ASP A 14 -33.63 26.92 -2.39
N PRO A 15 -34.33 25.84 -2.79
CA PRO A 15 -34.12 25.17 -4.07
C PRO A 15 -34.48 26.00 -5.32
N ASN A 16 -34.89 27.27 -5.15
CA ASN A 16 -35.32 28.17 -6.22
C ASN A 16 -34.27 29.23 -6.62
N VAL A 17 -33.08 29.22 -6.03
CA VAL A 17 -32.02 30.21 -6.32
C VAL A 17 -30.94 29.53 -7.17
N ASP A 18 -31.29 29.31 -8.43
CA ASP A 18 -30.46 28.66 -9.47
C ASP A 18 -29.30 29.55 -9.99
N GLU A 19 -29.08 30.74 -9.41
CA GLU A 19 -28.18 31.74 -10.01
C GLU A 19 -26.71 31.65 -9.57
N ILE A 20 -26.40 30.94 -8.47
CA ILE A 20 -25.02 30.77 -8.01
C ILE A 20 -24.64 29.29 -8.13
N GLY A 21 -23.65 28.99 -8.97
CA GLY A 21 -23.13 27.64 -9.11
C GLY A 21 -22.45 27.16 -7.83
N ASP A 22 -22.54 25.86 -7.52
CA ASP A 22 -21.98 25.25 -6.31
C ASP A 22 -20.47 25.55 -6.11
N TYR A 23 -19.72 25.69 -7.19
CA TYR A 23 -18.29 26.07 -7.15
C TYR A 23 -18.07 27.55 -6.80
N GLU A 24 -18.95 28.44 -7.23
CA GLU A 24 -18.87 29.87 -6.89
C GLU A 24 -19.27 30.09 -5.42
N ALA A 25 -20.29 29.35 -4.96
CA ALA A 25 -20.63 29.28 -3.55
C ALA A 25 -19.45 28.81 -2.69
N LEU A 26 -18.70 27.80 -3.15
CA LEU A 26 -17.54 27.29 -2.41
C LEU A 26 -16.44 28.34 -2.25
N VAL A 27 -16.09 29.07 -3.30
CA VAL A 27 -15.08 30.15 -3.25
C VAL A 27 -15.50 31.24 -2.26
N ILE A 28 -16.78 31.62 -2.28
CA ILE A 28 -17.32 32.65 -1.39
C ILE A 28 -17.28 32.17 0.07
N VAL A 29 -17.73 30.95 0.33
CA VAL A 29 -17.75 30.36 1.67
C VAL A 29 -16.32 30.23 2.24
N GLN A 30 -15.36 29.80 1.43
CA GLN A 30 -13.94 29.76 1.81
C GLN A 30 -13.39 31.15 2.11
N SER A 31 -13.74 32.16 1.30
CA SER A 31 -13.32 33.55 1.53
C SER A 31 -13.92 34.16 2.81
N ALA A 32 -15.09 33.66 3.23
CA ALA A 32 -15.78 34.08 4.44
C ALA A 32 -15.37 33.28 5.69
N GLY A 33 -14.60 32.20 5.53
CA GLY A 33 -14.19 31.31 6.63
C GLY A 33 -15.35 30.58 7.29
N PHE A 34 -16.41 30.29 6.55
CA PHE A 34 -17.61 29.65 7.09
C PHE A 34 -17.54 28.12 6.96
N THR A 35 -16.92 27.47 7.95
CA THR A 35 -16.58 26.04 7.94
C THR A 35 -17.77 25.09 7.79
N GLU A 36 -18.92 25.40 8.37
CA GLU A 36 -20.13 24.56 8.27
C GLU A 36 -20.69 24.55 6.83
N GLY A 37 -20.61 25.69 6.13
CA GLY A 37 -20.99 25.77 4.72
C GLY A 37 -19.99 25.07 3.80
N GLU A 38 -18.70 25.03 4.16
CA GLU A 38 -17.69 24.30 3.39
C GLU A 38 -17.98 22.80 3.41
N VAL A 39 -18.29 22.24 4.59
CA VAL A 39 -18.63 20.82 4.75
C VAL A 39 -19.85 20.45 3.90
N LEU A 40 -20.91 21.26 3.94
CA LEU A 40 -22.13 21.02 3.16
C LEU A 40 -21.86 21.06 1.66
N LEU A 41 -21.02 22.00 1.20
CA LEU A 41 -20.66 22.11 -0.21
C LEU A 41 -19.71 20.98 -0.65
N TYR A 42 -18.78 20.54 0.19
CA TYR A 42 -17.93 19.37 -0.12
C TYR A 42 -18.76 18.08 -0.22
N GLU A 43 -19.78 17.92 0.61
CA GLU A 43 -20.72 16.79 0.51
C GLU A 43 -21.52 16.86 -0.80
N LYS A 44 -22.08 18.02 -1.14
CA LYS A 44 -22.87 18.22 -2.37
C LYS A 44 -22.03 18.03 -3.64
N LEU A 45 -20.77 18.49 -3.63
CA LEU A 45 -19.82 18.38 -4.74
C LEU A 45 -19.06 17.05 -4.78
N GLN A 46 -19.31 16.13 -3.83
CA GLN A 46 -18.62 14.84 -3.70
C GLN A 46 -17.08 14.98 -3.61
N MET A 47 -16.60 16.03 -2.94
CA MET A 47 -15.16 16.30 -2.74
C MET A 47 -14.62 15.57 -1.49
N THR A 48 -14.68 14.24 -1.52
CA THR A 48 -14.35 13.35 -0.39
C THR A 48 -13.00 13.66 0.29
N PRO A 49 -11.88 13.90 -0.42
CA PRO A 49 -10.60 14.15 0.24
C PRO A 49 -10.58 15.46 1.05
N LEU A 50 -11.22 16.52 0.56
CA LEU A 50 -11.32 17.80 1.26
C LEU A 50 -12.26 17.71 2.46
N LEU A 51 -13.33 16.92 2.32
CA LEU A 51 -14.26 16.64 3.42
C LEU A 51 -13.55 15.90 4.56
N LEU A 52 -12.74 14.89 4.25
CA LEU A 52 -11.93 14.17 5.23
C LEU A 52 -10.90 15.08 5.91
N GLU A 53 -10.23 15.97 5.16
CA GLU A 53 -9.30 16.94 5.76
C GLU A 53 -10.02 17.87 6.73
N GLN A 54 -11.25 18.29 6.42
CA GLN A 54 -12.03 19.16 7.28
C GLN A 54 -12.51 18.45 8.55
N TYR A 55 -12.98 17.20 8.44
CA TYR A 55 -13.30 16.38 9.62
C TYR A 55 -12.06 16.08 10.46
N ALA A 56 -10.91 15.87 9.82
CA ALA A 56 -9.66 15.67 10.52
C ALA A 56 -9.18 16.92 11.28
N LYS A 57 -9.48 18.12 10.78
CA LYS A 57 -9.21 19.38 11.48
C LYS A 57 -10.15 19.62 12.66
N ASP A 58 -11.42 19.25 12.52
CA ASP A 58 -12.41 19.40 13.59
C ASP A 58 -12.10 18.46 14.77
N GLY A 59 -11.75 17.20 14.49
CA GLY A 59 -11.29 16.23 15.50
C GLY A 59 -12.34 15.83 16.56
N GLY A 60 -13.55 16.40 16.51
CA GLY A 60 -14.65 16.10 17.41
C GLY A 60 -15.22 14.70 17.17
N ASP A 61 -15.88 14.13 18.19
CA ASP A 61 -16.47 12.78 18.13
C ASP A 61 -17.39 12.61 16.91
N ARG A 62 -18.25 13.60 16.63
CA ARG A 62 -19.13 13.58 15.45
C ARG A 62 -18.35 13.49 14.13
N ALA A 63 -17.24 14.22 14.01
CA ALA A 63 -16.40 14.19 12.82
C ALA A 63 -15.70 12.83 12.66
N ARG A 64 -15.15 12.26 13.74
CA ARG A 64 -14.52 10.93 13.73
C ARG A 64 -15.52 9.83 13.35
N ARG A 65 -16.74 9.88 13.91
CA ARG A 65 -17.84 8.95 13.54
C ARG A 65 -18.26 9.08 12.09
N GLN A 66 -18.28 10.30 11.53
CA GLN A 66 -18.59 10.52 10.12
C GLN A 66 -17.48 9.96 9.22
N MET A 67 -16.20 10.13 9.58
CA MET A 67 -15.07 9.53 8.86
C MET A 67 -15.16 7.99 8.84
N LEU A 68 -15.49 7.37 9.98
CA LEU A 68 -15.74 5.92 10.06
C LEU A 68 -16.92 5.48 9.17
N ALA A 69 -18.01 6.24 9.15
CA ALA A 69 -19.16 5.95 8.28
C ALA A 69 -18.79 6.04 6.79
N MET A 70 -17.90 6.96 6.42
CA MET A 70 -17.38 7.06 5.06
C MET A 70 -16.53 5.83 4.69
N CYS A 71 -15.69 5.31 5.59
CA CYS A 71 -14.93 4.06 5.38
C CYS A 71 -15.82 2.82 5.17
N ARG A 72 -17.04 2.82 5.71
CA ARG A 72 -18.02 1.73 5.46
C ARG A 72 -18.55 1.77 4.03
N SER A 73 -18.60 2.96 3.43
CA SER A 73 -19.12 3.18 2.08
C SER A 73 -18.02 3.06 1.03
N ASP A 74 -16.82 3.54 1.34
CA ASP A 74 -15.64 3.51 0.48
C ASP A 74 -14.42 2.99 1.26
N PRO A 75 -13.98 1.74 1.00
CA PRO A 75 -12.88 1.12 1.71
C PRO A 75 -11.50 1.69 1.34
N GLU A 76 -11.37 2.42 0.23
CA GLU A 76 -10.10 3.03 -0.19
C GLU A 76 -9.68 4.18 0.76
N LEU A 77 -10.66 4.82 1.41
CA LEU A 77 -10.45 5.92 2.36
C LEU A 77 -9.86 5.44 3.69
N LEU A 78 -9.86 4.14 3.95
CA LEU A 78 -9.51 3.59 5.25
C LEU A 78 -8.06 3.88 5.62
N ALA A 79 -7.15 3.90 4.65
CA ALA A 79 -5.76 4.26 4.88
C ALA A 79 -5.63 5.73 5.33
N ASP A 80 -6.34 6.64 4.66
CA ASP A 80 -6.30 8.07 4.95
C ASP A 80 -6.91 8.36 6.33
N VAL A 81 -8.07 7.76 6.63
CA VAL A 81 -8.74 7.90 7.92
C VAL A 81 -7.89 7.34 9.07
N LEU A 82 -7.30 6.16 8.88
CA LEU A 82 -6.37 5.59 9.86
C LEU A 82 -5.17 6.53 10.09
N GLY A 83 -4.61 7.09 9.02
CA GLY A 83 -3.52 8.07 9.12
C GLY A 83 -3.91 9.31 9.92
N TYR A 84 -5.11 9.87 9.67
CA TYR A 84 -5.61 11.01 10.44
C TYR A 84 -5.80 10.67 11.92
N PHE A 85 -6.35 9.51 12.26
CA PHE A 85 -6.51 9.10 13.66
C PHE A 85 -5.17 8.89 14.37
N VAL A 86 -4.18 8.30 13.71
CA VAL A 86 -2.82 8.16 14.26
C VAL A 86 -2.23 9.52 14.59
N VAL A 87 -2.41 10.50 13.70
CA VAL A 87 -1.93 11.88 13.90
C VAL A 87 -2.69 12.55 15.06
N MET A 88 -4.01 12.42 15.14
CA MET A 88 -4.80 12.94 16.25
C MET A 88 -4.38 12.34 17.59
N ALA A 89 -4.22 11.02 17.66
CA ALA A 89 -3.77 10.33 18.85
C ALA A 89 -2.39 10.84 19.29
N ALA A 90 -1.45 10.95 18.35
CA ALA A 90 -0.10 11.41 18.64
C ALA A 90 -0.04 12.90 19.05
N GLN A 91 -0.90 13.76 18.48
CA GLN A 91 -1.02 15.16 18.91
C GLN A 91 -1.52 15.26 20.34
N LYS A 92 -2.53 14.47 20.72
CA LYS A 92 -3.08 14.47 22.09
C LYS A 92 -2.12 13.85 23.10
N SER A 93 -1.40 12.79 22.75
CA SER A 93 -0.39 12.18 23.61
C SER A 93 0.91 12.99 23.73
N GLY A 94 1.29 13.75 22.70
CA GLY A 94 2.52 14.57 22.70
C GLY A 94 2.44 15.87 23.50
N LEU A 95 1.24 16.29 23.91
CA LEU A 95 0.99 17.50 24.70
C LEU A 95 1.17 17.32 26.22
N GLU A 96 1.55 16.13 26.69
CA GLU A 96 1.80 15.81 28.11
C GLU A 96 2.97 16.59 28.76
N GLY A 97 3.67 17.46 28.01
CA GLY A 97 4.77 18.28 28.52
C GLY A 97 4.38 19.57 29.25
N HIS A 98 3.12 20.04 29.18
CA HIS A 98 2.71 21.29 29.83
C HIS A 98 1.71 21.04 30.97
N VAL A 99 2.25 21.05 32.19
CA VAL A 99 1.53 20.96 33.46
C VAL A 99 0.70 22.23 33.66
N ASP A 100 -0.57 22.23 33.25
CA ASP A 100 -1.58 23.21 33.71
C ASP A 100 -2.97 22.55 33.70
N ASN A 101 -3.41 22.03 34.86
CA ASN A 101 -4.77 21.84 35.38
C ASN A 101 -5.98 21.39 34.51
N GLU A 102 -5.84 21.02 33.24
CA GLU A 102 -6.91 20.45 32.38
C GLU A 102 -6.75 18.93 32.11
N SER A 103 -5.85 18.27 32.83
CA SER A 103 -5.36 16.91 32.57
C SER A 103 -6.40 15.77 32.68
N ILE A 104 -7.58 15.97 33.28
CA ILE A 104 -8.54 14.87 33.48
C ILE A 104 -9.41 14.61 32.24
N THR A 105 -9.64 15.61 31.39
CA THR A 105 -10.47 15.45 30.18
C THR A 105 -9.66 15.01 28.96
N SER A 106 -8.37 15.35 28.90
CA SER A 106 -7.49 15.03 27.77
C SER A 106 -7.23 13.53 27.63
N ASP A 107 -7.08 12.81 28.75
CA ASP A 107 -6.78 11.37 28.73
C ASP A 107 -7.95 10.55 28.16
N ASN A 108 -9.18 10.95 28.48
CA ASN A 108 -10.38 10.27 27.99
C ASN A 108 -10.54 10.43 26.47
N GLU A 109 -10.23 11.61 25.92
CA GLU A 109 -10.31 11.84 24.48
C GLU A 109 -9.23 11.09 23.69
N ALA A 110 -8.04 10.90 24.26
CA ALA A 110 -7.00 10.10 23.64
C ALA A 110 -7.43 8.62 23.59
N GLU A 111 -8.02 8.10 24.67
CA GLU A 111 -8.55 6.74 24.73
C GLU A 111 -9.67 6.50 23.70
N GLU A 112 -10.59 7.45 23.54
CA GLU A 112 -11.63 7.39 22.50
C GLU A 112 -11.05 7.29 21.08
N ILE A 113 -10.00 8.07 20.77
CA ILE A 113 -9.36 8.00 19.45
C ILE A 113 -8.65 6.66 19.26
N LEU A 114 -8.06 6.10 20.32
CA LEU A 114 -7.48 4.75 20.26
C LEU A 114 -8.55 3.68 20.03
N GLU A 115 -9.75 3.84 20.60
CA GLU A 115 -10.90 2.98 20.27
C GLU A 115 -11.33 3.12 18.81
N ASP A 116 -11.38 4.35 18.27
CA ASP A 116 -11.69 4.59 16.86
C ASP A 116 -10.62 3.96 15.94
N ILE A 117 -9.35 3.96 16.34
CA ILE A 117 -8.28 3.24 15.63
C ILE A 117 -8.53 1.74 15.65
N ARG A 118 -8.90 1.16 16.80
CA ARG A 118 -9.24 -0.28 16.89
C ARG A 118 -10.43 -0.62 15.99
N GLU A 119 -11.49 0.18 16.00
CA GLU A 119 -12.65 -0.01 15.11
C GLU A 119 -12.22 0.04 13.64
N THR A 120 -11.36 1.01 13.28
CA THR A 120 -10.82 1.15 11.92
C THR A 120 -9.98 -0.07 11.50
N LEU A 121 -9.17 -0.63 12.41
CA LEU A 121 -8.36 -1.83 12.14
C LEU A 121 -9.22 -3.08 11.95
N LEU A 122 -10.31 -3.22 12.71
CA LEU A 122 -11.28 -4.29 12.51
C LEU A 122 -11.95 -4.18 11.14
N MET A 123 -12.35 -2.97 10.75
CA MET A 123 -12.89 -2.72 9.40
C MET A 123 -11.85 -3.03 8.31
N ALA A 124 -10.59 -2.66 8.51
CA ALA A 124 -9.51 -2.93 7.56
C ALA A 124 -9.33 -4.43 7.33
N ARG A 125 -9.40 -5.22 8.42
CA ARG A 125 -9.33 -6.67 8.38
C ARG A 125 -10.51 -7.26 7.60
N ASP A 126 -11.72 -6.86 7.96
CA ASP A 126 -12.95 -7.43 7.39
C ASP A 126 -13.11 -7.10 5.89
N GLN A 127 -12.60 -5.93 5.46
CA GLN A 127 -12.62 -5.51 4.06
C GLN A 127 -11.43 -6.07 3.26
N GLY A 128 -10.29 -6.34 3.88
CA GLY A 128 -9.11 -6.93 3.23
C GLY A 128 -8.45 -6.07 2.15
N VAL A 129 -8.81 -4.79 2.02
CA VAL A 129 -8.34 -3.90 0.95
C VAL A 129 -6.90 -3.43 1.18
N LEU A 130 -6.47 -3.33 2.44
CA LEU A 130 -5.15 -2.81 2.79
C LEU A 130 -4.18 -3.92 3.20
N PRO A 131 -2.98 -3.98 2.59
CA PRO A 131 -1.94 -4.91 3.02
C PRO A 131 -1.54 -4.67 4.48
N PRO A 132 -1.37 -5.73 5.31
CA PRO A 132 -0.97 -5.59 6.71
C PRO A 132 0.32 -4.77 6.91
N ALA A 133 1.28 -4.90 5.98
CA ALA A 133 2.51 -4.12 5.99
C ALA A 133 2.26 -2.60 5.83
N ARG A 134 1.27 -2.21 5.04
CA ARG A 134 0.87 -0.80 4.86
C ARG A 134 0.22 -0.27 6.14
N ILE A 135 -0.60 -1.08 6.80
CA ILE A 135 -1.23 -0.69 8.07
C ILE A 135 -0.20 -0.52 9.18
N ALA A 136 0.74 -1.45 9.32
CA ALA A 136 1.83 -1.35 10.28
C ALA A 136 2.66 -0.07 10.06
N ARG A 137 2.91 0.29 8.79
CA ARG A 137 3.58 1.53 8.41
C ARG A 137 2.82 2.77 8.87
N ILE A 138 1.50 2.81 8.63
CA ILE A 138 0.64 3.92 9.04
C ILE A 138 0.63 4.06 10.57
N LEU A 139 0.48 2.94 11.31
CA LEU A 139 0.50 2.92 12.77
C LEU A 139 1.85 3.34 13.37
N ALA A 140 2.95 3.09 12.65
CA ALA A 140 4.29 3.54 13.03
C ALA A 140 4.52 5.05 12.77
N GLY A 141 3.56 5.73 12.12
CA GLY A 141 3.64 7.16 11.82
C GLY A 141 4.39 7.50 10.53
N GLU A 142 4.68 6.52 9.67
CA GLU A 142 5.37 6.74 8.39
C GLU A 142 4.46 7.32 7.29
N GLY A 143 3.17 7.55 7.59
CA GLY A 143 2.20 8.16 6.69
C GLY A 143 1.49 7.16 5.76
N VAL A 144 0.53 7.69 4.99
CA VAL A 144 -0.42 6.90 4.17
C VAL A 144 0.05 6.66 2.73
N GLY A 145 1.15 7.32 2.33
CA GLY A 145 1.74 7.26 0.99
C GLY A 145 2.49 5.96 0.70
N GLN A 146 2.40 5.49 -0.55
CA GLN A 146 3.09 4.28 -1.02
C GLN A 146 4.55 4.53 -1.47
N PHE A 147 4.95 5.79 -1.59
CA PHE A 147 6.29 6.20 -1.99
C PHE A 147 6.83 7.20 -0.97
N SER A 148 8.09 7.07 -0.58
CA SER A 148 8.86 8.11 0.08
C SER A 148 9.04 9.27 -0.92
N SER A 149 8.00 10.07 -1.14
CA SER A 149 8.16 11.32 -1.88
C SER A 149 8.72 12.35 -0.93
N ASP A 150 9.81 13.00 -1.34
CA ASP A 150 10.39 14.22 -0.74
C ASP A 150 9.42 15.44 -0.75
N GLN A 151 8.11 15.22 -0.94
CA GLN A 151 7.11 16.24 -0.69
C GLN A 151 6.78 16.25 0.80
N PRO A 152 7.03 17.37 1.50
CA PRO A 152 6.62 17.52 2.89
C PRO A 152 5.11 17.78 2.90
N THR A 153 4.31 16.74 2.66
CA THR A 153 2.93 16.72 3.16
C THR A 153 3.06 16.69 4.68
N ARG A 154 3.10 17.88 5.31
CA ARG A 154 2.70 18.30 6.68
C ARG A 154 2.76 17.33 7.87
N PHE A 155 3.42 16.19 7.76
CA PHE A 155 3.57 15.14 8.77
C PHE A 155 5.04 14.97 9.16
N ASN A 156 5.85 15.99 8.88
CA ASN A 156 7.29 15.95 9.10
C ASN A 156 7.60 16.20 10.58
N GLY A 157 7.95 15.12 11.28
CA GLY A 157 9.01 15.18 12.30
C GLY A 157 8.59 15.24 13.77
N SER A 158 7.88 14.23 14.28
CA SER A 158 8.07 13.73 15.66
C SER A 158 7.24 12.47 15.92
N GLY A 159 7.86 11.29 15.90
CA GLY A 159 7.38 10.06 16.57
C GLY A 159 5.87 9.85 16.74
N HIS A 160 5.07 10.01 15.68
CA HIS A 160 3.62 9.84 15.74
C HIS A 160 3.26 8.35 15.65
N SER A 161 3.66 7.57 16.64
CA SER A 161 3.36 6.14 16.71
C SER A 161 2.23 5.87 17.69
N VAL A 162 1.33 4.97 17.33
CA VAL A 162 0.30 4.47 18.25
C VAL A 162 0.93 3.49 19.24
N PRO A 163 0.47 3.44 20.50
CA PRO A 163 0.88 2.40 21.44
C PRO A 163 0.70 0.99 20.87
N LEU A 164 1.70 0.14 21.07
CA LEU A 164 1.72 -1.23 20.56
C LEU A 164 0.49 -2.04 21.03
N SER A 165 -0.07 -1.73 22.20
CA SER A 165 -1.28 -2.37 22.73
C SER A 165 -2.49 -2.29 21.79
N VAL A 166 -2.59 -1.24 20.97
CA VAL A 166 -3.70 -1.04 20.02
C VAL A 166 -3.48 -1.85 18.75
N ALA A 167 -2.22 -2.02 18.35
CA ALA A 167 -1.84 -2.77 17.15
C ALA A 167 -1.74 -4.28 17.40
N LEU A 168 -1.51 -4.73 18.63
CA LEU A 168 -1.27 -6.14 18.96
C LEU A 168 -2.46 -7.04 18.66
N ASP A 169 -3.68 -6.59 18.90
CA ASP A 169 -4.88 -7.39 18.62
C ASP A 169 -4.99 -7.64 17.10
N TYR A 170 -4.80 -6.60 16.29
CA TYR A 170 -4.81 -6.69 14.83
C TYR A 170 -3.67 -7.56 14.29
N VAL A 171 -2.44 -7.32 14.75
CA VAL A 171 -1.25 -8.07 14.30
C VAL A 171 -1.31 -9.53 14.77
N GLY A 172 -1.80 -9.77 15.98
CA GLY A 172 -1.97 -11.12 16.54
C GLY A 172 -2.91 -11.96 15.70
N ASP A 173 -4.09 -11.42 15.36
CA ASP A 173 -5.06 -12.10 14.49
C ASP A 173 -4.47 -12.45 13.12
N ILE A 174 -3.73 -11.54 12.49
CA ILE A 174 -3.09 -11.77 11.18
C ILE A 174 -2.00 -12.84 11.28
N LEU A 175 -1.20 -12.80 12.36
CA LEU A 175 -0.16 -13.80 12.57
C LEU A 175 -0.78 -15.19 12.79
N ASP A 176 -1.89 -15.28 13.52
CA ASP A 176 -2.63 -16.53 13.72
C ASP A 176 -3.23 -17.07 12.41
N GLU A 177 -3.79 -16.19 11.57
CA GLU A 177 -4.29 -16.55 10.24
C GLU A 177 -3.15 -17.05 9.33
N SER A 178 -2.06 -16.29 9.24
CA SER A 178 -0.89 -16.67 8.44
C SER A 178 -0.26 -17.98 8.94
N SER A 179 -0.25 -18.24 10.25
CA SER A 179 0.26 -19.48 10.84
C SER A 179 -0.60 -20.68 10.44
N LYS A 180 -1.93 -20.52 10.39
CA LYS A 180 -2.86 -21.55 9.89
C LYS A 180 -2.64 -21.81 8.39
N ASP A 181 -2.48 -20.76 7.60
CA ASP A 181 -2.24 -20.89 6.16
C ASP A 181 -0.89 -21.54 5.85
N ILE A 182 0.16 -21.17 6.58
CA ILE A 182 1.48 -21.82 6.48
C ILE A 182 1.38 -23.30 6.85
N SER A 183 0.62 -23.63 7.90
CA SER A 183 0.43 -25.02 8.33
C SER A 183 -0.31 -25.84 7.27
N ARG A 184 -1.35 -25.25 6.65
CA ARG A 184 -2.07 -25.87 5.53
C ARG A 184 -1.15 -26.05 4.32
N LEU A 185 -0.43 -25.01 3.91
CA LEU A 185 0.48 -25.08 2.76
C LEU A 185 1.60 -26.10 2.98
N ARG A 186 2.11 -26.23 4.21
CA ARG A 186 3.07 -27.29 4.56
C ARG A 186 2.47 -28.68 4.41
N SER A 187 1.24 -28.88 4.84
CA SER A 187 0.51 -30.15 4.64
C SER A 187 0.36 -30.45 3.14
N ASP A 188 -0.09 -29.47 2.36
CA ASP A 188 -0.26 -29.63 0.91
C ASP A 188 1.09 -29.97 0.24
N VAL A 189 2.18 -29.28 0.60
CA VAL A 189 3.53 -29.57 0.09
C VAL A 189 4.02 -30.96 0.50
N GLU A 190 3.72 -31.41 1.72
CA GLU A 190 4.07 -32.75 2.18
C GLU A 190 3.30 -33.82 1.40
N GLU A 191 2.00 -33.61 1.14
CA GLU A 191 1.17 -34.48 0.29
C GLU A 191 1.70 -34.53 -1.16
N TYR A 192 2.04 -33.38 -1.75
CA TYR A 192 2.65 -33.33 -3.09
C TYR A 192 4.01 -34.02 -3.13
N THR A 193 4.83 -33.84 -2.09
CA THR A 193 6.13 -34.51 -1.98
C THR A 193 5.96 -36.02 -1.88
N GLN A 194 5.00 -36.49 -1.08
CA GLN A 194 4.68 -37.91 -0.96
C GLN A 194 4.17 -38.48 -2.30
N LEU A 195 3.34 -37.75 -3.02
CA LEU A 195 2.86 -38.13 -4.35
C LEU A 195 4.02 -38.25 -5.34
N CYS A 196 4.95 -37.28 -5.36
CA CYS A 196 6.14 -37.32 -6.21
C CYS A 196 7.02 -38.54 -5.89
N ASN A 197 7.29 -38.80 -4.60
CA ASN A 197 8.08 -39.95 -4.16
C ASN A 197 7.41 -41.28 -4.53
N SER A 198 6.08 -41.36 -4.44
CA SER A 198 5.32 -42.54 -4.85
C SER A 198 5.43 -42.79 -6.35
N MET A 199 5.33 -41.73 -7.15
CA MET A 199 5.44 -41.80 -8.61
C MET A 199 6.87 -42.15 -9.05
N GLU A 200 7.89 -41.59 -8.39
CA GLU A 200 9.29 -41.93 -8.63
C GLU A 200 9.55 -43.41 -8.34
N ALA A 201 9.04 -43.93 -7.21
CA ALA A 201 9.13 -45.36 -6.88
C ALA A 201 8.39 -46.26 -7.89
N GLU A 202 7.26 -45.82 -8.44
CA GLU A 202 6.55 -46.55 -9.49
C GLU A 202 7.36 -46.57 -10.80
N ILE A 203 7.95 -45.44 -11.20
CA ILE A 203 8.82 -45.34 -12.37
C ILE A 203 10.04 -46.27 -12.23
N ASP A 204 10.70 -46.26 -11.07
CA ASP A 204 11.84 -47.13 -10.80
C ASP A 204 11.46 -48.61 -10.82
N SER A 205 10.28 -48.95 -10.31
CA SER A 205 9.70 -50.30 -10.41
C SER A 205 9.47 -50.72 -11.87
N LEU A 206 8.92 -49.82 -12.71
CA LEU A 206 8.71 -50.08 -14.14
C LEU A 206 10.04 -50.22 -14.90
N LEU A 207 11.03 -49.38 -14.62
CA LEU A 207 12.35 -49.46 -15.25
C LEU A 207 13.09 -50.75 -14.86
N SER A 208 13.05 -51.13 -13.58
CA SER A 208 13.67 -52.36 -13.09
C SER A 208 12.95 -53.63 -13.57
N ALA A 209 11.62 -53.61 -13.67
CA ALA A 209 10.84 -54.70 -14.26
C ALA A 209 11.09 -54.83 -15.78
N SER A 210 11.26 -53.71 -16.49
CA SER A 210 11.62 -53.70 -17.91
C SER A 210 13.03 -54.27 -18.16
N ALA A 211 13.98 -54.01 -17.23
CA ALA A 211 15.33 -54.58 -17.29
C ALA A 211 15.37 -56.11 -17.10
N LEU A 212 14.40 -56.70 -16.40
CA LEU A 212 14.29 -58.16 -16.19
C LEU A 212 13.66 -58.92 -17.36
N HIS A 213 13.07 -58.21 -18.34
CA HIS A 213 12.47 -58.82 -19.54
C HIS A 213 13.31 -58.68 -20.80
N ALA A 214 14.56 -58.22 -20.71
CA ALA A 214 15.50 -58.33 -21.82
C ALA A 214 15.90 -59.81 -22.03
N PRO A 215 15.51 -60.47 -23.13
CA PRO A 215 16.06 -61.78 -23.46
C PRO A 215 17.57 -61.63 -23.66
N PRO A 216 18.40 -62.61 -23.22
CA PRO A 216 19.79 -62.63 -23.60
C PRO A 216 19.83 -63.09 -25.05
N GLU A 217 19.97 -62.15 -26.00
CA GLU A 217 20.80 -62.32 -27.19
C GLU A 217 20.71 -61.11 -28.13
N ASP A 218 21.88 -60.83 -28.72
CA ASP A 218 22.17 -59.95 -29.84
C ASP A 218 22.13 -58.43 -29.67
N VAL A 219 23.33 -57.94 -29.31
CA VAL A 219 24.04 -56.77 -29.85
C VAL A 219 23.54 -56.34 -31.24
N LEU A 220 22.48 -55.53 -31.27
CA LEU A 220 22.19 -54.65 -32.40
C LEU A 220 22.09 -53.23 -31.88
N LYS A 221 23.21 -52.53 -32.05
CA LYS A 221 23.38 -51.09 -31.97
C LYS A 221 22.16 -50.39 -32.62
N SER A 222 21.28 -49.85 -31.79
CA SER A 222 20.40 -48.75 -32.19
C SER A 222 20.84 -47.51 -31.40
N PRO A 223 21.00 -46.35 -32.05
CA PRO A 223 21.55 -45.17 -31.44
C PRO A 223 20.44 -44.48 -30.63
N LEU A 224 20.27 -44.90 -29.38
CA LEU A 224 19.76 -43.98 -28.38
C LEU A 224 20.83 -42.89 -28.27
N ALA A 225 20.55 -41.75 -28.91
CA ALA A 225 21.33 -40.54 -28.74
C ALA A 225 21.48 -40.33 -27.24
N HIS A 226 22.69 -40.59 -26.75
CA HIS A 226 23.08 -40.34 -25.39
C HIS A 226 23.04 -38.81 -25.27
N VAL A 227 21.89 -38.30 -24.81
CA VAL A 227 21.75 -36.89 -24.47
C VAL A 227 22.76 -36.67 -23.36
N ASN A 228 23.84 -35.98 -23.70
CA ASN A 228 24.91 -35.66 -22.78
C ASN A 228 24.43 -34.50 -21.93
N ILE A 229 23.77 -34.83 -20.82
CA ILE A 229 23.16 -33.87 -19.89
C ILE A 229 24.20 -32.82 -19.45
N GLU A 230 25.46 -33.22 -19.28
CA GLU A 230 26.59 -32.33 -18.95
C GLU A 230 26.81 -31.23 -19.99
N GLU A 231 26.73 -31.58 -21.28
CA GLU A 231 26.89 -30.64 -22.40
C GLU A 231 25.71 -29.66 -22.48
N MET A 232 24.51 -30.15 -22.15
CA MET A 232 23.30 -29.35 -22.09
C MET A 232 23.34 -28.35 -20.92
N TYR A 233 23.83 -28.76 -19.75
CA TYR A 233 24.04 -27.87 -18.61
C TYR A 233 25.10 -26.81 -18.88
N ASN A 234 26.20 -27.17 -19.55
CA ASN A 234 27.23 -26.20 -19.94
C ASN A 234 26.69 -25.17 -20.93
N THR A 235 25.88 -25.60 -21.91
CA THR A 235 25.27 -24.70 -22.89
C THR A 235 24.30 -23.72 -22.20
N VAL A 236 23.47 -24.19 -21.27
CA VAL A 236 22.56 -23.32 -20.52
C VAL A 236 23.33 -22.33 -19.65
N ARG A 237 24.41 -22.78 -18.99
CA ARG A 237 25.24 -21.93 -18.16
C ARG A 237 25.94 -20.83 -18.95
N GLU A 238 26.52 -21.15 -20.10
CA GLU A 238 27.14 -20.15 -21.00
C GLU A 238 26.11 -19.13 -21.49
N THR A 239 24.90 -19.57 -21.87
CA THR A 239 23.84 -18.63 -22.29
C THR A 239 23.35 -17.72 -21.15
N ILE A 240 23.30 -18.21 -19.91
CA ILE A 240 22.91 -17.39 -18.75
C ILE A 240 24.00 -16.37 -18.41
N GLU A 241 25.27 -16.76 -18.46
CA GLU A 241 26.40 -15.86 -18.20
C GLU A 241 26.49 -14.77 -19.28
N ASP A 242 26.30 -15.12 -20.57
CA ASP A 242 26.26 -14.14 -21.66
C ASP A 242 25.05 -13.19 -21.56
N THR A 243 23.91 -13.68 -21.09
CA THR A 243 22.71 -12.85 -20.88
C THR A 243 22.89 -11.92 -19.67
N ALA A 244 23.52 -12.40 -18.59
CA ALA A 244 23.80 -11.60 -17.40
C ALA A 244 24.81 -10.47 -17.69
N VAL A 245 25.80 -10.71 -18.54
CA VAL A 245 26.76 -9.69 -19.00
C VAL A 245 26.06 -8.64 -19.89
N TYR A 246 25.13 -9.05 -20.75
CA TYR A 246 24.34 -8.13 -21.57
C TYR A 246 23.38 -7.25 -20.74
N VAL A 247 22.70 -7.83 -19.75
CA VAL A 247 21.77 -7.10 -18.88
C VAL A 247 22.52 -6.12 -17.99
N SER A 248 23.64 -6.54 -17.38
CA SER A 248 24.47 -5.67 -16.52
C SER A 248 25.06 -4.49 -17.29
N ASN A 249 25.46 -4.69 -18.56
CA ASN A 249 25.91 -3.59 -19.41
C ASN A 249 24.77 -2.65 -19.79
N SER A 250 23.56 -3.15 -20.02
CA SER A 250 22.40 -2.31 -20.34
C SER A 250 21.95 -1.44 -19.17
N GLU A 251 21.97 -1.96 -17.94
CA GLU A 251 21.62 -1.22 -16.72
C GLU A 251 22.64 -0.13 -16.41
N ASN A 252 23.94 -0.43 -16.53
CA ASN A 252 25.01 0.56 -16.36
C ASN A 252 24.92 1.70 -17.39
N ILE A 253 24.59 1.38 -18.64
CA ILE A 253 24.44 2.37 -19.72
C ILE A 253 23.20 3.25 -19.48
N GLN A 254 22.11 2.67 -18.96
CA GLN A 254 20.90 3.41 -18.63
C GLN A 254 21.10 4.33 -17.43
N GLU A 255 21.82 3.88 -16.40
CA GLU A 255 22.18 4.71 -15.25
C GLU A 255 23.10 5.87 -15.66
N GLU A 256 24.07 5.62 -16.53
CA GLU A 256 24.94 6.66 -17.09
C GLU A 256 24.16 7.72 -17.87
N PHE A 257 23.16 7.31 -18.66
CA PHE A 257 22.27 8.24 -19.35
C PHE A 257 21.53 9.16 -18.38
N TRP A 258 20.90 8.61 -17.34
CA TRP A 258 20.12 9.42 -16.38
C TRP A 258 21.02 10.35 -15.56
N ARG A 259 22.23 9.89 -15.23
CA ARG A 259 23.22 10.74 -14.57
C ARG A 259 23.60 11.92 -15.45
N ASP A 260 23.91 11.69 -16.72
CA ASP A 260 24.30 12.75 -17.65
C ASP A 260 23.14 13.70 -17.99
N MET A 261 21.89 13.21 -18.04
CA MET A 261 20.70 14.04 -18.27
C MET A 261 20.41 14.99 -17.10
N ASN A 262 20.71 14.57 -15.86
CA ASN A 262 20.53 15.39 -14.66
C ASN A 262 21.63 16.44 -14.47
N HIS A 263 22.82 16.22 -15.03
CA HIS A 263 23.98 17.13 -14.88
C HIS A 263 24.23 18.01 -16.10
N SER A 264 23.62 17.73 -17.25
CA SER A 264 23.79 18.53 -18.46
C SER A 264 22.98 19.83 -18.41
N GLU A 265 23.62 20.93 -18.83
CA GLU A 265 22.94 22.22 -19.06
C GLU A 265 22.02 22.17 -20.29
N ASP A 266 22.32 21.32 -21.28
CA ASP A 266 21.49 21.08 -22.45
C ASP A 266 21.08 19.61 -22.54
N ARG A 267 19.83 19.34 -22.21
CA ARG A 267 19.26 17.99 -22.19
C ARG A 267 19.04 17.42 -23.59
N PHE A 268 18.87 18.27 -24.60
CA PHE A 268 18.65 17.82 -25.97
C PHE A 268 19.91 17.23 -26.59
N ASP A 269 21.08 17.83 -26.32
CA ASP A 269 22.37 17.30 -26.80
C ASP A 269 22.70 15.94 -26.16
N THR A 270 22.41 15.77 -24.87
CA THR A 270 22.56 14.47 -24.20
C THR A 270 21.66 13.42 -24.85
N ILE A 271 20.39 13.73 -25.13
CA ILE A 271 19.48 12.80 -25.80
C ILE A 271 19.99 12.46 -27.21
N ALA A 272 20.40 13.46 -28.00
CA ALA A 272 20.90 13.26 -29.36
C ALA A 272 22.19 12.40 -29.40
N HIS A 273 23.08 12.57 -28.42
CA HIS A 273 24.29 11.77 -28.28
C HIS A 273 23.99 10.29 -28.01
N TYR A 274 23.02 10.00 -27.14
CA TYR A 274 22.63 8.62 -26.82
C TYR A 274 21.79 7.95 -27.92
N PHE A 275 20.97 8.72 -28.65
CA PHE A 275 20.33 8.24 -29.89
C PHE A 275 21.37 7.95 -30.99
N GLY A 276 22.36 8.82 -31.18
CA GLY A 276 23.45 8.62 -32.14
C GLY A 276 24.33 7.40 -31.85
N LYS A 277 24.46 7.02 -30.57
CA LYS A 277 25.15 5.80 -30.13
C LYS A 277 24.29 4.52 -30.26
N GLY A 278 23.02 4.62 -30.64
CA GLY A 278 22.12 3.48 -30.79
C GLY A 278 21.73 2.79 -29.48
N ILE A 279 21.91 3.49 -28.35
CA ILE A 279 21.58 3.00 -27.01
C ILE A 279 20.07 3.10 -26.75
N MET A 280 19.44 4.15 -27.28
CA MET A 280 17.99 4.32 -27.31
C MET A 280 17.47 3.97 -28.69
N LYS A 281 16.55 3.02 -28.76
CA LYS A 281 15.81 2.67 -29.98
C LYS A 281 14.42 3.29 -29.94
#